data_AF-A0A239R3R6-F1
#
_entry.id   AF-A0A239R3R6-F1
#
_cell.length_a   1.000
_cell.length_b   1.000
_cell.length_c   1.000
_cell.angle_alpha   90.00
_cell.angle_beta   90.00
_cell.angle_gamma   90.00
#
_symmetry.space_group_name_H-M   'P 1'
#
loop_
_entity.id
_entity.type
_entity.pdbx_description
1 polymer ?
#
loop_
_entity_poly.entity_id
_entity_poly.type
_entity_poly.pdbx_seq_one_letter_code
_entity_poly.pdbx_strand_id
1 'polypeptide(L)'
;MGEKNQLFRKKTMERISSPEQLTDYLRVTNPGIWAVLTAVILILVGIIAWAAVGVLETTADATAVISDGKARIVGSVDAEQIKTGMTVHVASEEYIISEIEVDEYGRSVAYADVSIPDGTYEAEIVIEQIHPISFLLESR
;
A
#
# COMPACT_ATOMS: atom_id res chain seq x y z
N MET A 1 -21.47 87.89 -19.31
CA MET A 1 -22.45 87.45 -18.29
C MET A 1 -23.14 86.21 -18.85
N GLY A 2 -23.17 85.09 -18.10
CA GLY A 2 -23.67 83.78 -18.57
C GLY A 2 -22.60 82.68 -18.42
N GLU A 3 -22.15 82.37 -17.20
CA GLU A 3 -22.73 81.36 -16.29
C GLU A 3 -22.29 79.91 -16.56
N LYS A 4 -21.22 79.52 -15.86
CA LYS A 4 -21.24 78.42 -14.86
C LYS A 4 -22.13 77.20 -15.19
N ASN A 5 -21.82 76.43 -16.24
CA ASN A 5 -22.40 75.08 -16.33
C ASN A 5 -21.58 74.03 -17.11
N GLN A 6 -20.32 74.32 -17.45
CA GLN A 6 -19.45 73.34 -18.11
C GLN A 6 -18.50 72.61 -17.15
N LEU A 7 -18.48 73.00 -15.87
CA LEU A 7 -17.54 72.47 -14.88
C LEU A 7 -18.12 71.37 -13.96
N PHE A 8 -19.41 71.04 -14.06
CA PHE A 8 -20.07 70.11 -13.13
C PHE A 8 -20.96 69.04 -13.80
N ARG A 9 -20.84 68.84 -15.12
CA ARG A 9 -21.65 67.84 -15.86
C ARG A 9 -20.87 67.07 -16.91
N LYS A 10 -19.64 66.63 -16.60
CA LYS A 10 -18.92 65.62 -17.42
C LYS A 10 -18.09 64.60 -16.64
N LYS A 11 -18.14 64.59 -15.29
CA LYS A 11 -17.36 63.64 -14.49
C LYS A 11 -18.09 63.02 -13.29
N THR A 12 -19.42 63.06 -13.26
CA THR A 12 -20.21 62.41 -12.19
C THR A 12 -20.88 61.10 -12.62
N MET A 13 -20.96 60.79 -13.91
CA MET A 13 -21.83 59.68 -14.30
C MET A 13 -21.05 58.62 -15.06
N GLU A 14 -20.85 57.51 -14.35
CA GLU A 14 -20.66 56.18 -14.93
C GLU A 14 -19.28 55.84 -15.48
N ARG A 15 -18.24 56.01 -14.65
CA ARG A 15 -17.32 54.87 -14.46
C ARG A 15 -17.81 54.07 -13.25
N ILE A 16 -19.06 53.61 -13.41
CA ILE A 16 -19.61 52.44 -12.73
C ILE A 16 -18.49 51.42 -12.82
N SER A 17 -18.11 50.88 -11.66
CA SER A 17 -17.83 49.47 -11.60
C SER A 17 -16.88 49.00 -12.72
N SER A 18 -15.58 49.02 -12.46
CA SER A 18 -14.79 47.85 -12.86
C SER A 18 -14.78 46.89 -11.68
N PRO A 19 -15.84 46.09 -11.42
CA PRO A 19 -15.74 44.90 -10.62
C PRO A 19 -15.46 43.71 -11.55
N GLU A 20 -14.94 43.92 -12.77
CA GLU A 20 -14.66 42.80 -13.68
C GLU A 20 -13.37 42.06 -13.31
N GLN A 21 -12.62 42.53 -12.31
CA GLN A 21 -11.52 41.75 -11.74
C GLN A 21 -11.91 40.88 -10.54
N LEU A 22 -13.21 40.83 -10.19
CA LEU A 22 -13.77 39.67 -9.48
C LEU A 22 -14.21 38.58 -10.46
N THR A 23 -14.34 38.89 -11.75
CA THR A 23 -14.74 37.91 -12.76
C THR A 23 -13.55 37.10 -13.27
N ASP A 24 -12.31 37.62 -13.14
CA ASP A 24 -11.11 36.88 -13.53
C ASP A 24 -10.72 35.75 -12.56
N TYR A 25 -11.26 35.75 -11.33
CA TYR A 25 -11.13 34.63 -10.39
C TYR A 25 -12.26 33.59 -10.55
N LEU A 26 -13.31 33.96 -11.31
CA LEU A 26 -14.35 33.08 -11.82
C LEU A 26 -14.19 32.87 -13.32
N ARG A 27 -12.97 32.91 -13.87
CA ARG A 27 -12.68 32.14 -15.08
C ARG A 27 -12.54 30.69 -14.66
N VAL A 28 -13.74 30.16 -14.39
CA VAL A 28 -14.12 28.82 -13.99
C VAL A 28 -13.10 27.84 -14.51
N THR A 29 -12.33 27.28 -13.58
CA THR A 29 -11.66 25.99 -13.74
C THR A 29 -11.01 25.83 -15.11
N ASN A 30 -9.79 26.36 -15.28
CA ASN A 30 -8.97 26.08 -16.45
C ASN A 30 -9.09 24.58 -16.78
N PRO A 31 -9.56 24.16 -17.97
CA PRO A 31 -9.85 22.76 -18.28
C PRO A 31 -8.66 21.82 -18.02
N GLY A 32 -7.43 22.36 -18.03
CA GLY A 32 -6.23 21.64 -17.56
C GLY A 32 -6.27 21.23 -16.08
N ILE A 33 -6.81 22.05 -15.17
CA ILE A 33 -6.94 21.72 -13.74
C ILE A 33 -7.90 20.54 -13.54
N TRP A 34 -9.00 20.50 -14.31
CA TRP A 34 -9.93 19.38 -14.22
C TRP A 34 -9.31 18.09 -14.75
N ALA A 35 -8.56 18.15 -15.85
CA ALA A 35 -7.81 17.01 -16.36
C ALA A 35 -6.76 16.49 -15.36
N VAL A 36 -6.02 17.40 -14.71
CA VAL A 36 -5.06 17.03 -13.65
C VAL A 36 -5.79 16.43 -12.44
N LEU A 37 -6.92 17.00 -12.01
CA LEU A 37 -7.71 16.48 -10.91
C LEU A 37 -8.26 15.08 -11.22
N THR A 38 -8.74 14.84 -12.44
CA THR A 38 -9.14 13.50 -12.90
C THR A 38 -7.95 12.53 -12.88
N ALA A 39 -6.78 12.94 -13.37
CA ALA A 39 -5.58 12.10 -13.34
C ALA A 39 -5.19 11.71 -11.90
N VAL A 40 -5.23 12.67 -10.97
CA VAL A 40 -4.96 12.40 -9.54
C VAL A 40 -5.99 11.44 -8.95
N ILE A 41 -7.29 11.64 -9.24
CA ILE A 41 -8.34 10.72 -8.76
C ILE A 41 -8.11 9.30 -9.31
N LEU A 42 -7.79 9.16 -10.60
CA LEU A 42 -7.52 7.85 -11.20
C LEU A 42 -6.30 7.17 -10.57
N ILE A 43 -5.23 7.93 -10.29
CA ILE A 43 -4.05 7.41 -9.59
C ILE A 43 -4.41 6.96 -8.18
N LEU A 44 -5.18 7.76 -7.43
CA LEU A 44 -5.61 7.40 -6.07
C LEU A 44 -6.47 6.14 -6.07
N VAL A 45 -7.43 6.03 -6.99
CA VAL A 45 -8.24 4.82 -7.13
C VAL A 45 -7.36 3.62 -7.50
N GLY A 46 -6.38 3.79 -8.40
CA GLY A 46 -5.43 2.73 -8.74
C GLY A 46 -4.60 2.28 -7.55
N ILE A 47 -4.08 3.21 -6.75
CA ILE A 47 -3.32 2.90 -5.53
C ILE A 47 -4.21 2.21 -4.50
N ILE A 48 -5.44 2.67 -4.29
CA ILE A 48 -6.38 2.04 -3.33
C ILE A 48 -6.76 0.64 -3.79
N ALA A 49 -7.07 0.45 -5.07
CA ALA A 49 -7.39 -0.86 -5.63
C ALA A 49 -6.18 -1.81 -5.54
N TRP A 50 -4.98 -1.33 -5.87
CA TRP A 50 -3.76 -2.10 -5.74
C TRP A 50 -3.42 -2.40 -4.27
N ALA A 51 -3.63 -1.47 -3.35
CA ALA A 51 -3.38 -1.67 -1.92
C ALA A 51 -4.39 -2.61 -1.24
N ALA A 52 -5.63 -2.66 -1.76
CA ALA A 52 -6.66 -3.58 -1.29
C ALA A 52 -6.41 -5.02 -1.75
N VAL A 53 -5.82 -5.21 -2.94
CA VAL A 53 -5.57 -6.52 -3.54
C VAL A 53 -4.14 -7.01 -3.30
N GLY A 54 -3.19 -6.09 -3.20
CA GLY A 54 -1.78 -6.39 -2.99
C GLY A 54 -1.55 -7.00 -1.62
N VAL A 55 -0.78 -8.08 -1.60
CA VAL A 55 -0.24 -8.66 -0.38
C VAL A 55 1.27 -8.63 -0.55
N LEU A 56 1.95 -8.02 0.42
CA LEU A 56 3.41 -8.07 0.50
C LEU A 56 3.76 -9.13 1.53
N GLU A 57 4.26 -10.26 1.05
CA GLU A 57 4.75 -11.33 1.89
C GLU A 57 6.24 -11.16 2.06
N THR A 58 6.69 -11.08 3.31
CA THR A 58 8.09 -11.22 3.65
C THR A 58 8.34 -12.70 3.86
N THR A 59 9.10 -13.30 2.95
CA THR A 59 9.53 -14.69 3.04
C THR A 59 10.97 -14.78 3.54
N ALA A 60 11.28 -15.88 4.22
CA ALA A 60 12.63 -16.20 4.64
C ALA A 60 13.05 -17.57 4.11
N ASP A 61 14.26 -17.62 3.55
CA ASP A 61 14.83 -18.84 2.99
C ASP A 61 15.06 -19.90 4.07
N ALA A 62 14.61 -21.11 3.77
CA ALA A 62 14.75 -22.28 4.61
C ALA A 62 15.00 -23.54 3.78
N THR A 63 15.48 -24.58 4.46
CA THR A 63 15.62 -25.92 3.89
C THR A 63 14.65 -26.84 4.59
N ALA A 64 13.78 -27.50 3.81
CA ALA A 64 12.87 -28.52 4.29
C ALA A 64 13.42 -29.92 3.96
N VAL A 65 13.52 -30.77 4.97
CA VAL A 65 13.84 -32.20 4.80
C VAL A 65 12.61 -33.00 5.16
N ILE A 66 12.13 -33.79 4.20
CA ILE A 66 10.87 -34.52 4.30
C ILE A 66 11.18 -35.98 4.59
N SER A 67 10.58 -36.49 5.65
CA SER A 67 10.70 -37.88 6.07
C SER A 67 9.36 -38.34 6.64
N ASP A 68 8.82 -39.42 6.09
CA ASP A 68 7.60 -40.09 6.59
C ASP A 68 6.38 -39.13 6.67
N GLY A 69 6.24 -38.28 5.65
CA GLY A 69 5.14 -37.31 5.57
C GLY A 69 5.25 -36.10 6.51
N LYS A 70 6.41 -35.90 7.15
CA LYS A 70 6.71 -34.71 7.95
C LYS A 70 7.88 -33.94 7.36
N ALA A 71 7.69 -32.64 7.17
CA ALA A 71 8.75 -31.72 6.80
C ALA A 71 9.42 -31.17 8.07
N ARG A 72 10.73 -31.37 8.17
CA ARG A 72 11.61 -30.71 9.13
C ARG A 72 12.25 -29.51 8.44
N ILE A 73 11.84 -28.32 8.83
CA ILE A 73 12.23 -27.05 8.21
C ILE A 73 13.25 -26.35 9.10
N VAL A 74 14.42 -26.05 8.55
CA VAL A 74 15.48 -25.28 9.21
C VAL A 74 15.76 -24.05 8.37
N GLY A 75 15.44 -22.88 8.90
CA GLY A 75 15.65 -21.60 8.24
C GLY A 75 16.66 -20.72 8.95
N SER A 76 17.04 -19.63 8.30
CA SER A 76 17.84 -18.56 8.90
C SER A 76 16.96 -17.52 9.59
N VAL A 77 15.91 -17.99 10.26
CA VAL A 77 14.92 -17.14 10.96
C VAL A 77 15.13 -17.26 12.45
N ASP A 78 15.10 -16.12 13.14
CA ASP A 78 15.22 -16.07 14.59
C ASP A 78 14.05 -16.79 15.26
N ALA A 79 14.34 -17.45 16.39
CA ALA A 79 13.35 -18.20 17.15
C ALA A 79 12.13 -17.38 17.60
N GLU A 80 12.32 -16.08 17.77
CA GLU A 80 11.27 -15.14 18.20
C GLU A 80 10.28 -14.79 17.08
N GLN A 81 10.72 -14.94 15.83
CA GLN A 81 9.93 -14.59 14.64
C GLN A 81 9.10 -15.78 14.16
N ILE A 82 9.55 -17.03 14.34
CA ILE A 82 8.79 -18.21 13.91
C ILE A 82 7.70 -18.55 14.93
N LYS A 83 6.46 -18.76 14.46
CA LYS A 83 5.31 -19.18 15.29
C LYS A 83 4.53 -20.30 14.63
N THR A 84 3.92 -21.15 15.46
CA THR A 84 2.99 -22.16 14.95
C THR A 84 1.82 -21.47 14.27
N GLY A 85 1.32 -22.06 13.18
CA GLY A 85 0.29 -21.45 12.34
C GLY A 85 0.81 -20.57 11.20
N MET A 86 2.13 -20.33 11.10
CA MET A 86 2.72 -19.65 9.94
C MET A 86 2.68 -20.54 8.69
N THR A 87 2.56 -19.90 7.53
CA THR A 87 2.61 -20.56 6.22
C THR A 87 4.05 -20.81 5.82
N VAL A 88 4.31 -22.00 5.29
CA VAL A 88 5.58 -22.38 4.67
C VAL A 88 5.32 -22.92 3.27
N HIS A 89 6.02 -22.38 2.29
CA HIS A 89 6.01 -22.87 0.92
C HIS A 89 7.10 -23.93 0.80
N VAL A 90 6.72 -25.16 0.45
CA VAL A 90 7.66 -26.28 0.20
C VAL A 90 7.34 -26.86 -1.16
N ALA A 91 8.33 -26.91 -2.06
CA ALA A 91 8.16 -27.50 -3.39
C ALA A 91 6.97 -26.93 -4.20
N SER A 92 6.70 -25.62 -4.09
CA SER A 92 5.54 -24.93 -4.69
C SER A 92 4.17 -25.27 -4.10
N GLU A 93 4.12 -25.98 -2.97
CA GLU A 93 2.91 -26.22 -2.19
C GLU A 93 2.95 -25.45 -0.87
N GLU A 94 1.77 -25.08 -0.36
CA GLU A 94 1.61 -24.33 0.89
C GLU A 94 1.25 -25.26 2.03
N TYR A 95 2.00 -25.15 3.13
CA TYR A 95 1.78 -25.91 4.35
C TYR A 95 1.76 -24.97 5.56
N ILE A 96 1.24 -25.48 6.68
CA ILE A 96 1.18 -24.74 7.94
C ILE A 96 2.15 -25.38 8.93
N ILE A 97 2.95 -24.55 9.59
CA ILE A 97 3.84 -24.98 10.67
C ILE A 97 2.97 -25.47 11.84
N SER A 98 3.05 -26.77 12.14
CA SER A 98 2.29 -27.41 13.21
C SER A 98 3.03 -27.38 14.54
N GLU A 99 4.36 -27.44 14.52
CA GLU A 99 5.21 -27.49 15.72
C GLU A 99 6.53 -26.75 15.52
N ILE A 100 7.08 -26.19 16.59
CA ILE A 100 8.40 -25.56 16.58
C ILE A 100 9.18 -26.08 17.78
N GLU A 101 10.39 -26.54 17.51
CA GLU A 101 11.34 -27.02 18.49
C GLU A 101 12.63 -26.20 18.37
N VAL A 102 13.35 -26.04 19.48
CA VAL A 102 14.69 -25.46 19.46
C VAL A 102 15.69 -26.61 19.59
N ASP A 103 16.58 -26.75 18.61
CA ASP A 103 17.59 -27.80 18.63
C ASP A 103 18.67 -27.56 19.69
N GLU A 104 19.55 -28.55 19.88
CA GLU A 104 20.66 -28.48 20.86
C GLU A 104 21.65 -27.32 20.60
N TYR A 105 21.58 -26.70 19.42
CA TYR A 105 22.42 -25.56 19.03
C TYR A 105 21.69 -24.22 19.16
N GLY A 106 20.46 -24.21 19.71
CA GLY A 106 19.65 -23.02 19.87
C GLY A 106 18.97 -22.54 18.58
N ARG A 107 18.92 -23.37 17.53
CA ARG A 107 18.24 -23.02 16.27
C ARG A 107 16.80 -23.48 16.31
N SER A 108 15.90 -22.64 15.80
CA SER A 108 14.51 -23.04 15.62
C SER A 108 14.34 -23.98 14.44
N VAL A 109 13.69 -25.09 14.72
CA VAL A 109 13.31 -26.13 13.76
C VAL A 109 11.80 -26.17 13.74
N ALA A 110 11.21 -25.84 12.60
CA ALA A 110 9.78 -25.94 12.40
C ALA A 110 9.42 -27.29 11.80
N TYR A 111 8.25 -27.81 12.15
CA TYR A 111 7.68 -29.01 11.58
C TYR A 111 6.33 -28.71 10.93
N ALA A 112 6.11 -29.32 9.77
CA ALA A 112 4.83 -29.27 9.07
C ALA A 112 4.47 -30.66 8.55
N ASP A 113 3.17 -31.00 8.60
CA ASP A 113 2.67 -32.23 7.98
C ASP A 113 2.52 -31.99 6.47
N VAL A 114 3.22 -32.80 5.66
CA VAL A 114 3.33 -32.60 4.22
C VAL A 114 2.95 -33.86 3.45
N SER A 115 2.40 -33.71 2.26
CA SER A 115 1.92 -34.83 1.43
C SER A 115 2.76 -35.04 0.18
N ILE A 116 4.04 -34.71 0.26
CA ILE A 116 5.02 -34.84 -0.83
C ILE A 116 6.08 -35.92 -0.51
N PRO A 117 6.75 -36.47 -1.54
CA PRO A 117 7.73 -37.54 -1.35
C PRO A 117 8.91 -37.14 -0.46
N ASP A 118 9.52 -38.13 0.18
CA ASP A 118 10.74 -37.93 0.96
C ASP A 118 11.85 -37.33 0.10
N GLY A 119 12.52 -36.32 0.64
CA GLY A 119 13.53 -35.57 -0.10
C GLY A 119 13.92 -34.27 0.60
N THR A 120 14.91 -33.58 0.04
CA THR A 120 15.30 -32.24 0.47
C THR A 120 14.77 -31.23 -0.53
N TYR A 121 14.07 -30.22 -0.02
CA TYR A 121 13.42 -29.19 -0.80
C TYR A 121 13.83 -27.80 -0.28
N GLU A 122 13.89 -26.84 -1.20
CA GLU A 122 13.90 -25.43 -0.83
C GLU A 122 12.53 -25.08 -0.24
N ALA A 123 12.57 -24.30 0.83
CA ALA A 123 11.37 -23.85 1.53
C ALA A 123 11.45 -22.36 1.82
N GLU A 124 10.30 -21.70 1.79
CA GLU A 124 10.17 -20.29 2.14
C GLU A 124 9.16 -20.16 3.28
N ILE A 125 9.58 -19.59 4.40
CA ILE A 125 8.69 -19.35 5.53
C ILE A 125 8.11 -17.95 5.38
N VAL A 126 6.78 -17.82 5.37
CA VAL A 126 6.11 -16.52 5.40
C VAL A 126 6.18 -15.98 6.82
N ILE A 127 7.10 -15.06 7.06
CA ILE A 127 7.32 -14.47 8.40
C ILE A 127 6.38 -13.30 8.67
N GLU A 128 6.03 -12.54 7.63
CA GLU A 128 5.13 -11.41 7.74
C GLU A 128 4.26 -11.32 6.48
N GLN A 129 2.99 -10.97 6.68
CA GLN A 129 2.06 -10.69 5.60
C GLN A 129 1.48 -9.30 5.82
N ILE A 130 1.83 -8.36 4.94
CA ILE A 130 1.43 -6.96 5.07
C ILE A 130 0.49 -6.61 3.93
N HIS A 131 -0.74 -6.24 4.29
CA HIS A 131 -1.69 -5.64 3.36
C HIS A 131 -1.44 -4.13 3.27
N PRO A 132 -1.06 -3.56 2.11
CA PRO A 132 -0.72 -2.14 2.02
C PRO A 132 -1.85 -1.19 2.44
N ILE A 133 -3.11 -1.62 2.38
CA ILE A 133 -4.26 -0.83 2.87
C ILE A 133 -4.21 -0.56 4.38
N SER A 134 -3.57 -1.43 5.18
CA SER A 134 -3.46 -1.24 6.62
C SER A 134 -2.66 0.02 6.95
N PHE A 135 -1.61 0.34 6.18
CA PHE A 135 -0.82 1.56 6.37
C PHE A 135 -1.62 2.86 6.25
N LEU A 136 -2.72 2.85 5.47
CA LEU A 136 -3.61 4.01 5.33
C LEU A 136 -4.63 4.14 6.47
N LEU A 137 -4.92 3.04 7.18
CA LEU A 137 -5.93 2.97 8.24
C LEU A 137 -5.31 3.04 9.65
N GLU A 138 -4.09 2.54 9.81
CA GLU A 138 -3.35 2.48 11.09
C GLU A 138 -2.71 3.82 11.48
N SER A 139 -2.82 4.89 10.66
CA SER A 139 -2.13 6.17 10.88
C SER A 139 -2.72 7.04 12.00
N ARG A 140 -3.28 6.47 13.08
CA ARG A 140 -3.98 7.23 14.13
C ARG A 140 -3.38 7.06 15.53
#